data_AF-A0A9W4DRR2-F1
#
_entry.id   AF-A0A9W4DRR2-F1
#
_cell.length_a   1.000
_cell.length_b   1.000
_cell.length_c   1.000
_cell.angle_alpha   90.00
_cell.angle_beta   90.00
_cell.angle_gamma   90.00
#
_symmetry.space_group_name_H-M   'P 1'
#
loop_
_entity.id
_entity.type
_entity.pdbx_description
1 polymer ?
#
loop_
_entity_poly.entity_id
_entity_poly.type
_entity_poly.pdbx_seq_one_letter_code
_entity_poly.pdbx_strand_id
1 'polypeptide(L)'
;MTALSAFPLPFQASRSISLATPRTLRELQMMRCSAHIRAKPGWFDKMNDVGIVAKWTREAVAQGLTEAQVRYVLAELAHYAALRDGRTGVEVSAVDGVWQSDTLVDDEFRSRLREAVRVLEEVSEAEQDWHPGSGEQVLDLVHPSLFCLVKGVSGEPGRAWRNPTDRDSTYEFSEKFQWLPTDVDVSDDGDVAFRSYVNNVHPETHHELAAVLPDLFARVRPLLENVLTDLRHPRPLRIEADPYGWYDDSEPKYPEKSAYADDEAYKAARIAYDEAQDDWWENRRPVIPDAPDFTPPEVPGESARTDLRGRRLQVIVKLATIHLTPEKPEYAGGSWHVEGMMNERIVSTGIYYWDSENITESRLSFRAALDDPSYEQSDDDGVREVYGLENEEALSQVLGSASTPAGRCLAFPNMLQHRVGPFGLVDPTRPGYRKIVAFFLVDPSQTIVSTSDVPPQQPWSDTSTMTLEQARDYREQLMRERKFFVDEHNEQVYEREFYLCEH
;
A
#
# COMPACT_ATOMS: atom_id res chain seq x y z
N MET A 1 12.90 10.06 -24.86
CA MET A 1 11.87 9.37 -24.06
C MET A 1 10.60 10.20 -24.06
N THR A 2 9.44 9.55 -24.14
CA THR A 2 8.15 10.23 -23.95
C THR A 2 8.02 10.66 -22.49
N ALA A 3 7.40 11.83 -22.28
CA ALA A 3 7.04 12.28 -20.94
C ALA A 3 6.09 11.25 -20.30
N LEU A 4 6.32 10.91 -19.03
CA LEU A 4 5.37 10.09 -18.28
C LEU A 4 4.16 10.97 -17.93
N SER A 5 2.96 10.43 -18.13
CA SER A 5 1.76 11.03 -17.52
C SER A 5 1.85 10.90 -16.00
N ALA A 6 1.15 11.79 -15.30
CA ALA A 6 1.02 11.72 -13.85
C ALA A 6 0.48 10.35 -13.42
N PHE A 7 1.01 9.85 -12.31
CA PHE A 7 0.52 8.64 -11.66
C PHE A 7 -0.56 9.00 -10.64
N PRO A 8 -1.50 8.08 -10.35
CA PRO A 8 -2.44 8.29 -9.26
C PRO A 8 -1.69 8.36 -7.92
N LEU A 9 -2.12 9.30 -7.09
CA LEU A 9 -1.66 9.49 -5.71
C LEU A 9 -2.87 9.31 -4.79
N PRO A 10 -2.67 8.95 -3.50
CA PRO A 10 -3.78 8.70 -2.58
C PRO A 10 -4.61 9.95 -2.25
N PHE A 11 -4.33 11.11 -2.86
CA PHE A 11 -4.89 12.41 -2.51
C PHE A 11 -6.03 12.83 -3.44
N GLN A 12 -7.09 13.39 -2.87
CA GLN A 12 -8.24 13.95 -3.57
C GLN A 12 -7.83 15.00 -4.61
N ALA A 13 -6.88 15.87 -4.28
CA ALA A 13 -6.36 16.89 -5.20
C ALA A 13 -5.67 16.33 -6.46
N SER A 14 -5.35 15.03 -6.48
CA SER A 14 -4.79 14.33 -7.63
C SER A 14 -5.82 13.54 -8.44
N ARG A 15 -7.11 13.58 -8.05
CA ARG A 15 -8.19 12.76 -8.62
C ARG A 15 -8.46 13.12 -10.07
N SER A 16 -7.84 12.33 -10.95
CA SER A 16 -8.26 12.13 -12.34
C SER A 16 -8.77 10.70 -12.58
N ILE A 17 -8.84 9.86 -11.53
CA ILE A 17 -9.19 8.43 -11.58
C ILE A 17 -10.12 8.07 -10.42
N SER A 18 -11.02 7.10 -10.62
CA SER A 18 -11.86 6.51 -9.56
C SER A 18 -11.02 5.70 -8.55
N LEU A 19 -11.56 5.45 -7.37
CA LEU A 19 -10.94 4.58 -6.34
C LEU A 19 -10.99 3.11 -6.80
N ALA A 20 -10.72 2.16 -5.89
CA ALA A 20 -10.81 0.75 -6.25
C ALA A 20 -12.28 0.31 -6.33
N THR A 21 -12.65 -0.42 -7.38
CA THR A 21 -13.96 -1.08 -7.43
C THR A 21 -14.06 -2.12 -6.30
N PRO A 22 -15.18 -2.17 -5.56
CA PRO A 22 -15.40 -3.18 -4.51
C PRO A 22 -15.21 -4.61 -5.03
N ARG A 23 -14.47 -5.42 -4.27
CA ARG A 23 -14.29 -6.86 -4.55
C ARG A 23 -15.30 -7.66 -3.77
N THR A 24 -15.86 -8.71 -4.38
CA THR A 24 -16.78 -9.60 -3.65
C THR A 24 -16.06 -10.31 -2.49
N LEU A 25 -16.78 -10.68 -1.43
CA LEU A 25 -16.23 -11.47 -0.32
C LEU A 25 -15.63 -12.80 -0.80
N ARG A 26 -16.23 -13.41 -1.82
CA ARG A 26 -15.71 -14.62 -2.49
C ARG A 26 -14.38 -14.37 -3.17
N GLU A 27 -14.25 -13.27 -3.91
CA GLU A 27 -12.98 -12.86 -4.50
C GLU A 27 -11.90 -12.64 -3.43
N LEU A 28 -12.23 -11.94 -2.34
CA LEU A 28 -11.30 -11.75 -1.23
C LEU A 28 -10.89 -13.08 -0.56
N GLN A 29 -11.76 -14.07 -0.52
CA GLN A 29 -11.44 -15.42 -0.04
C GLN A 29 -10.49 -16.16 -1.00
N MET A 30 -10.72 -16.05 -2.31
CA MET A 30 -9.82 -16.59 -3.33
C MET A 30 -8.42 -15.97 -3.25
N MET A 31 -8.35 -14.64 -3.13
CA MET A 31 -7.10 -13.90 -2.97
C MET A 31 -6.34 -14.36 -1.73
N ARG A 32 -7.03 -14.55 -0.60
CA ARG A 32 -6.44 -15.09 0.64
C ARG A 32 -5.87 -16.50 0.46
N CYS A 33 -6.58 -17.38 -0.24
CA CYS A 33 -6.09 -18.72 -0.57
C CYS A 33 -4.83 -18.67 -1.45
N SER A 34 -4.86 -17.89 -2.53
CA SER A 34 -3.71 -17.66 -3.42
C SER A 34 -2.51 -17.12 -2.64
N ALA A 35 -2.71 -16.10 -1.81
CA ALA A 35 -1.68 -15.52 -0.95
C ALA A 35 -1.06 -16.54 0.01
N HIS A 36 -1.88 -17.38 0.66
CA HIS A 36 -1.38 -18.41 1.58
C HIS A 36 -0.52 -19.46 0.88
N ILE A 37 -0.84 -19.80 -0.38
CA ILE A 37 -0.02 -20.71 -1.18
C ILE A 37 1.30 -20.01 -1.57
N ARG A 38 1.23 -18.77 -2.08
CA ARG A 38 2.39 -18.01 -2.56
C ARG A 38 3.35 -17.56 -1.44
N ALA A 39 2.88 -17.51 -0.20
CA ALA A 39 3.75 -17.28 0.96
C ALA A 39 4.70 -18.46 1.28
N LYS A 40 4.45 -19.66 0.72
CA LYS A 40 5.29 -20.85 0.96
C LYS A 40 6.56 -20.79 0.09
N PRO A 41 7.76 -21.05 0.63
CA PRO A 41 8.99 -21.11 -0.17
C PRO A 41 8.87 -22.10 -1.32
N GLY A 42 9.30 -21.69 -2.53
CA GLY A 42 9.27 -22.53 -3.73
C GLY A 42 7.87 -22.93 -4.20
N TRP A 43 6.84 -22.14 -3.90
CA TRP A 43 5.45 -22.42 -4.31
C TRP A 43 5.32 -22.60 -5.84
N PHE A 44 6.08 -21.84 -6.62
CA PHE A 44 6.08 -21.85 -8.10
C PHE A 44 6.61 -23.15 -8.69
N ASP A 45 7.46 -23.89 -7.98
CA ASP A 45 7.86 -25.24 -8.38
C ASP A 45 6.83 -26.26 -7.89
N LYS A 46 6.39 -26.11 -6.63
CA LYS A 46 5.45 -27.01 -5.96
C LYS A 46 4.09 -27.11 -6.65
N MET A 47 3.66 -26.05 -7.35
CA MET A 47 2.42 -26.08 -8.13
C MET A 47 2.44 -27.08 -9.30
N ASN A 48 3.60 -27.60 -9.69
CA ASN A 48 3.73 -28.65 -10.71
C ASN A 48 3.65 -30.06 -10.11
N ASP A 49 3.64 -30.21 -8.79
CA ASP A 49 3.50 -31.50 -8.11
C ASP A 49 2.01 -31.83 -7.88
N VAL A 50 1.53 -32.88 -8.52
CA VAL A 50 0.13 -33.31 -8.47
C VAL A 50 -0.32 -33.65 -7.04
N GLY A 51 0.55 -34.23 -6.21
CA GLY A 51 0.24 -34.56 -4.82
C GLY A 51 0.11 -33.33 -3.94
N ILE A 52 0.97 -32.33 -4.16
CA ILE A 52 0.90 -31.03 -3.47
C ILE A 52 -0.35 -30.27 -3.90
N VAL A 53 -0.62 -30.17 -5.21
CA VAL A 53 -1.82 -29.50 -5.73
C VAL A 53 -3.08 -30.17 -5.18
N ALA A 54 -3.16 -31.50 -5.19
CA ALA A 54 -4.29 -32.22 -4.61
C ALA A 54 -4.47 -31.95 -3.11
N LYS A 55 -3.37 -31.73 -2.37
CA LYS A 55 -3.43 -31.32 -0.97
C LYS A 55 -3.97 -29.89 -0.83
N TRP A 56 -3.45 -28.93 -1.60
CA TRP A 56 -3.96 -27.54 -1.60
C TRP A 56 -5.44 -27.48 -1.98
N THR A 57 -5.88 -28.27 -2.96
CA THR A 57 -7.30 -28.37 -3.34
C THR A 57 -8.17 -28.82 -2.17
N ARG A 58 -7.78 -29.90 -1.47
CA ARG A 58 -8.54 -30.39 -0.30
C ARG A 58 -8.57 -29.35 0.83
N GLU A 59 -7.45 -28.70 1.10
CA GLU A 59 -7.36 -27.66 2.13
C GLU A 59 -8.25 -26.45 1.80
N ALA A 60 -8.24 -26.00 0.54
CA ALA A 60 -9.05 -24.87 0.09
C ALA A 60 -10.56 -25.17 0.13
N VAL A 61 -10.98 -26.35 -0.31
CA VAL A 61 -12.39 -26.78 -0.22
C VAL A 61 -12.82 -26.90 1.25
N ALA A 62 -11.97 -27.44 2.13
CA ALA A 62 -12.25 -27.52 3.56
C ALA A 62 -12.37 -26.14 4.23
N GLN A 63 -11.78 -25.09 3.63
CA GLN A 63 -11.90 -23.70 4.05
C GLN A 63 -13.08 -22.95 3.41
N GLY A 64 -13.95 -23.66 2.68
CA GLY A 64 -15.20 -23.13 2.14
C GLY A 64 -15.14 -22.62 0.71
N LEU A 65 -14.03 -22.82 -0.02
CA LEU A 65 -13.99 -22.49 -1.45
C LEU A 65 -14.74 -23.56 -2.27
N THR A 66 -15.41 -23.12 -3.33
CA THR A 66 -16.01 -24.04 -4.32
C THR A 66 -14.93 -24.65 -5.21
N GLU A 67 -15.25 -25.74 -5.91
CA GLU A 67 -14.32 -26.33 -6.89
C GLU A 67 -13.95 -25.35 -8.01
N ALA A 68 -14.88 -24.48 -8.44
CA ALA A 68 -14.61 -23.46 -9.45
C ALA A 68 -13.60 -22.41 -8.94
N GLN A 69 -13.80 -21.92 -7.73
CA GLN A 69 -12.86 -20.99 -7.08
C GLN A 69 -11.48 -21.59 -6.92
N VAL A 70 -11.39 -22.86 -6.52
CA VAL A 70 -10.09 -23.55 -6.41
C VAL A 70 -9.42 -23.71 -7.77
N ARG A 71 -10.17 -24.08 -8.83
CA ARG A 71 -9.63 -24.14 -10.20
C ARG A 71 -9.11 -22.78 -10.65
N TYR A 72 -9.86 -21.71 -10.40
CA TYR A 72 -9.43 -20.34 -10.70
C TYR A 72 -8.12 -20.01 -9.99
N VAL A 73 -8.05 -20.22 -8.67
CA VAL A 73 -6.83 -19.94 -7.87
C VAL A 73 -5.64 -20.72 -8.43
N LEU A 74 -5.79 -22.01 -8.71
CA LEU A 74 -4.69 -22.83 -9.25
C LEU A 74 -4.23 -22.37 -10.65
N ALA A 75 -5.15 -21.99 -11.53
CA ALA A 75 -4.82 -21.44 -12.84
C ALA A 75 -4.12 -20.08 -12.71
N GLU A 76 -4.57 -19.25 -11.77
CA GLU A 76 -3.96 -17.96 -11.47
C GLU A 76 -2.54 -18.09 -10.88
N LEU A 77 -2.27 -19.12 -10.08
CA LEU A 77 -0.90 -19.43 -9.61
C LEU A 77 0.06 -19.63 -10.79
N ALA A 78 -0.37 -20.29 -11.85
CA ALA A 78 0.44 -20.47 -13.06
C ALA A 78 0.77 -19.14 -13.74
N HIS A 79 -0.19 -18.22 -13.77
CA HIS A 79 0.03 -16.87 -14.27
C HIS A 79 1.05 -16.11 -13.41
N TYR A 80 0.93 -16.13 -12.08
CA TYR A 80 1.92 -15.49 -11.21
C TYR A 80 3.32 -16.11 -11.34
N ALA A 81 3.41 -17.44 -11.53
CA ALA A 81 4.69 -18.11 -11.73
C ALA A 81 5.35 -17.66 -13.05
N ALA A 82 4.56 -17.37 -14.09
CA ALA A 82 5.05 -16.84 -15.36
C ALA A 82 5.52 -15.37 -15.28
N LEU A 83 4.99 -14.58 -14.33
CA LEU A 83 5.43 -13.20 -14.09
C LEU A 83 6.76 -13.11 -13.32
N ARG A 84 7.16 -14.20 -12.64
CA ARG A 84 8.38 -14.22 -11.83
C ARG A 84 9.63 -14.12 -12.69
N ASP A 85 10.53 -13.21 -12.33
CA ASP A 85 11.87 -13.15 -12.91
C ASP A 85 12.80 -14.15 -12.19
N GLY A 86 13.18 -15.21 -12.90
CA GLY A 86 14.08 -16.24 -12.39
C GLY A 86 15.47 -15.76 -11.99
N ARG A 87 15.97 -14.67 -12.60
CA ARG A 87 17.31 -14.14 -12.35
C ARG A 87 17.37 -13.25 -11.11
N THR A 88 16.36 -12.40 -10.94
CA THR A 88 16.32 -11.41 -9.86
C THR A 88 15.46 -11.84 -8.68
N GLY A 89 14.66 -12.89 -8.86
CA GLY A 89 13.67 -13.37 -7.89
C GLY A 89 12.47 -12.44 -7.72
N VAL A 90 12.34 -11.41 -8.56
CA VAL A 90 11.21 -10.48 -8.54
C VAL A 90 9.93 -11.22 -8.87
N GLU A 91 8.94 -11.11 -7.99
CA GLU A 91 7.62 -11.74 -8.13
C GLU A 91 6.52 -10.86 -7.51
N VAL A 92 5.27 -11.10 -7.91
CA VAL A 92 4.11 -10.49 -7.25
C VAL A 92 3.98 -11.07 -5.84
N SER A 93 3.87 -10.20 -4.84
CA SER A 93 3.67 -10.59 -3.44
C SER A 93 2.26 -11.13 -3.20
N ALA A 94 1.97 -11.54 -1.96
CA ALA A 94 0.64 -11.96 -1.51
C ALA A 94 -0.51 -10.96 -1.81
N VAL A 95 -0.20 -9.68 -2.06
CA VAL A 95 -1.19 -8.64 -2.39
C VAL A 95 -0.98 -8.16 -3.83
N ASP A 96 -2.08 -8.00 -4.59
CA ASP A 96 -2.05 -7.47 -5.96
C ASP A 96 -1.45 -6.05 -5.99
N GLY A 97 -0.63 -5.75 -7.01
CA GLY A 97 0.09 -4.48 -7.14
C GLY A 97 1.31 -4.33 -6.21
N VAL A 98 1.57 -5.29 -5.33
CA VAL A 98 2.74 -5.30 -4.44
C VAL A 98 3.74 -6.34 -4.94
N TRP A 99 4.99 -5.94 -5.12
CA TRP A 99 6.06 -6.77 -5.66
C TRP A 99 7.16 -7.03 -4.63
N GLN A 100 7.79 -8.19 -4.67
CA GLN A 100 8.83 -8.58 -3.72
C GLN A 100 10.00 -9.30 -4.41
N SER A 101 11.14 -9.37 -3.72
CA SER A 101 12.23 -10.29 -4.01
C SER A 101 13.06 -10.56 -2.77
N ASP A 102 13.49 -11.80 -2.61
CA ASP A 102 14.42 -12.23 -1.54
C ASP A 102 15.88 -12.35 -2.04
N THR A 103 16.15 -12.01 -3.31
CA THR A 103 17.45 -12.25 -3.96
C THR A 103 18.07 -11.03 -4.62
N LEU A 104 17.42 -9.85 -4.58
CA LEU A 104 17.99 -8.61 -5.12
C LEU A 104 19.23 -8.14 -4.35
N VAL A 105 19.34 -8.50 -3.07
CA VAL A 105 20.46 -8.13 -2.21
C VAL A 105 21.16 -9.38 -1.70
N ASP A 106 22.34 -9.63 -2.28
CA ASP A 106 23.28 -10.66 -1.84
C ASP A 106 23.92 -10.35 -0.46
N ASP A 107 24.54 -11.37 0.14
CA ASP A 107 25.12 -11.28 1.48
C ASP A 107 26.34 -10.34 1.55
N GLU A 108 27.10 -10.20 0.46
CA GLU A 108 28.24 -9.28 0.38
C GLU A 108 27.75 -7.83 0.50
N PHE A 109 26.75 -7.48 -0.30
CA PHE A 109 26.13 -6.17 -0.26
C PHE A 109 25.41 -5.90 1.06
N ARG A 110 24.71 -6.90 1.61
CA ARG A 110 24.09 -6.78 2.94
C ARG A 110 25.13 -6.48 4.03
N SER A 111 26.29 -7.13 3.96
CA SER A 111 27.40 -6.88 4.90
C SER A 111 27.98 -5.47 4.75
N ARG A 112 28.15 -5.00 3.51
CA ARG A 112 28.57 -3.62 3.21
C ARG A 112 27.57 -2.60 3.76
N LEU A 113 26.26 -2.81 3.55
CA LEU A 113 25.21 -1.95 4.11
C LEU A 113 25.24 -1.96 5.65
N ARG A 114 25.38 -3.13 6.27
CA ARG A 114 25.47 -3.25 7.73
C ARG A 114 26.62 -2.40 8.28
N GLU A 115 27.82 -2.53 7.71
CA GLU A 115 28.98 -1.75 8.14
C GLU A 115 28.77 -0.25 7.93
N ALA A 116 28.22 0.14 6.78
CA ALA A 116 27.93 1.54 6.45
C ALA A 116 26.93 2.20 7.42
N VAL A 117 26.01 1.44 7.99
CA VAL A 117 24.98 1.94 8.92
C VAL A 117 25.47 2.00 10.37
N ARG A 118 26.54 1.26 10.75
CA ARG A 118 27.05 1.22 12.13
C ARG A 118 27.35 2.59 12.73
N VAL A 119 27.84 3.54 11.93
CA VAL A 119 28.12 4.91 12.38
C VAL A 119 26.87 5.65 12.89
N LEU A 120 25.68 5.25 12.45
CA LEU A 120 24.40 5.79 12.94
C LEU A 120 23.85 5.00 14.13
N GLU A 121 24.20 3.72 14.28
CA GLU A 121 23.71 2.86 15.35
C GLU A 121 24.56 2.96 16.62
N GLU A 122 25.87 3.08 16.47
CA GLU A 122 26.85 3.08 17.56
C GLU A 122 27.17 4.50 18.06
N VAL A 123 26.13 5.33 18.16
CA VAL A 123 26.20 6.68 18.76
C VAL A 123 25.98 6.63 20.27
N SER A 124 26.31 7.71 20.99
CA SER A 124 26.03 7.77 22.42
C SER A 124 24.52 7.77 22.71
N GLU A 125 24.10 7.34 23.90
CA GLU A 125 22.67 7.34 24.29
C GLU A 125 22.01 8.73 24.14
N ALA A 126 22.77 9.81 24.35
CA ALA A 126 22.28 11.18 24.19
C ALA A 126 22.04 11.59 22.72
N GLU A 127 22.65 10.87 21.78
CA GLU A 127 22.55 11.09 20.34
C GLU A 127 21.51 10.16 19.68
N GLN A 128 21.05 9.12 20.38
CA GLN A 128 20.00 8.24 19.88
C GLN A 128 18.70 9.03 19.65
N ASP A 129 18.13 8.86 18.46
CA ASP A 129 16.92 9.56 18.04
C ASP A 129 15.72 8.61 18.08
N TRP A 130 15.10 8.51 19.25
CA TRP A 130 13.90 7.70 19.44
C TRP A 130 12.69 8.39 18.82
N HIS A 131 11.94 7.65 18.00
CA HIS A 131 10.75 8.16 17.35
C HIS A 131 9.73 8.65 18.39
N PRO A 132 9.18 9.87 18.26
CA PRO A 132 8.22 10.41 19.23
C PRO A 132 7.03 9.48 19.46
N GLY A 133 6.70 9.23 20.74
CA GLY A 133 5.55 8.38 21.11
C GLY A 133 5.76 6.86 20.90
N SER A 134 6.94 6.41 20.47
CA SER A 134 7.23 4.97 20.28
C SER A 134 7.55 4.20 21.56
N GLY A 135 7.68 4.89 22.70
CA GLY A 135 8.11 4.26 23.95
C GLY A 135 9.52 3.66 23.87
N GLU A 136 10.44 4.30 23.14
CA GLU A 136 11.82 3.84 22.93
C GLU A 136 11.90 2.44 22.26
N GLN A 137 10.97 2.16 21.35
CA GLN A 137 11.00 0.93 20.53
C GLN A 137 11.38 1.20 19.08
N VAL A 138 11.21 2.43 18.57
CA VAL A 138 11.56 2.77 17.18
C VAL A 138 12.69 3.79 17.19
N LEU A 139 13.86 3.38 16.71
CA LEU A 139 15.04 4.22 16.57
C LEU A 139 15.12 4.72 15.13
N ASP A 140 15.09 6.04 14.97
CA ASP A 140 15.21 6.73 13.69
C ASP A 140 16.70 6.96 13.38
N LEU A 141 17.25 6.25 12.38
CA LEU A 141 18.65 6.43 11.96
C LEU A 141 18.76 7.52 10.88
N VAL A 142 17.81 7.53 9.95
CA VAL A 142 17.61 8.59 8.95
C VAL A 142 16.11 8.79 8.85
N HIS A 143 15.59 9.94 9.30
CA HIS A 143 14.15 10.20 9.24
C HIS A 143 13.84 11.50 8.50
N PRO A 144 13.03 11.47 7.43
CA PRO A 144 12.85 12.64 6.56
C PRO A 144 12.16 13.84 7.23
N SER A 145 11.49 13.64 8.37
CA SER A 145 10.92 14.73 9.17
C SER A 145 11.95 15.54 9.96
N LEU A 146 13.13 14.98 10.25
CA LEU A 146 14.21 15.74 10.88
C LEU A 146 14.92 16.56 9.79
N PHE A 147 15.15 17.85 10.03
CA PHE A 147 15.65 18.80 9.03
C PHE A 147 14.82 18.83 7.73
N CYS A 148 13.49 18.70 7.86
CA CYS A 148 12.58 18.90 6.74
C CYS A 148 12.60 20.36 6.23
N LEU A 149 12.00 20.60 5.08
CA LEU A 149 11.75 21.96 4.57
C LEU A 149 10.75 22.66 5.49
N VAL A 150 11.02 23.89 5.89
CA VAL A 150 10.15 24.70 6.77
C VAL A 150 9.97 26.09 6.16
N LYS A 151 8.71 26.46 5.91
CA LYS A 151 8.34 27.73 5.27
C LYS A 151 8.92 28.94 6.01
N GLY A 152 9.66 29.77 5.28
CA GLY A 152 10.27 30.99 5.80
C GLY A 152 11.49 30.77 6.69
N VAL A 153 11.97 29.54 6.83
CA VAL A 153 13.18 29.19 7.60
C VAL A 153 14.25 28.62 6.67
N SER A 154 13.86 27.72 5.77
CA SER A 154 14.79 26.92 4.96
C SER A 154 15.38 27.62 3.74
N GLY A 155 15.01 28.88 3.46
CA GLY A 155 15.50 29.61 2.29
C GLY A 155 14.99 29.05 0.95
N GLU A 156 13.83 28.41 0.99
CA GLU A 156 13.24 27.65 -0.10
C GLU A 156 12.67 28.51 -1.23
N PRO A 157 12.64 28.01 -2.48
CA PRO A 157 11.99 28.72 -3.56
C PRO A 157 10.47 28.72 -3.35
N GLY A 158 9.80 29.84 -3.64
CA GLY A 158 8.35 29.98 -3.45
C GLY A 158 7.47 28.97 -4.20
N ARG A 159 8.03 28.18 -5.12
CA ARG A 159 7.32 27.05 -5.76
C ARG A 159 7.02 25.90 -4.80
N ALA A 160 7.76 25.76 -3.69
CA ALA A 160 7.53 24.75 -2.64
C ALA A 160 6.09 24.79 -2.10
N TRP A 161 5.51 26.00 -2.04
CA TRP A 161 4.23 26.26 -1.38
C TRP A 161 3.10 26.54 -2.37
N ARG A 162 3.24 26.12 -3.63
CA ARG A 162 2.15 26.19 -4.62
C ARG A 162 1.19 25.04 -4.36
N ASN A 163 0.18 25.31 -3.55
CA ASN A 163 -0.84 24.33 -3.20
C ASN A 163 -1.73 24.01 -4.43
N PRO A 164 -1.73 22.75 -4.92
CA PRO A 164 -2.59 22.34 -6.03
C PRO A 164 -4.00 21.91 -5.58
N THR A 165 -4.29 21.87 -4.28
CA THR A 165 -5.58 21.41 -3.74
C THR A 165 -6.69 22.45 -3.97
N ASP A 166 -7.93 21.98 -3.95
CA ASP A 166 -9.11 22.84 -3.87
C ASP A 166 -9.52 23.10 -2.40
N ARG A 167 -10.71 23.67 -2.18
CA ARG A 167 -11.22 23.98 -0.83
C ARG A 167 -11.50 22.74 0.00
N ASP A 168 -11.87 21.64 -0.62
CA ASP A 168 -12.34 20.43 0.05
C ASP A 168 -11.17 19.47 0.38
N SER A 169 -10.01 19.69 -0.25
CA SER A 169 -8.79 18.88 -0.11
C SER A 169 -7.60 19.63 0.51
N THR A 170 -7.82 20.81 1.09
CA THR A 170 -6.72 21.64 1.65
C THR A 170 -5.85 20.95 2.70
N TYR A 171 -6.44 20.05 3.49
CA TYR A 171 -5.73 19.29 4.53
C TYR A 171 -4.66 18.34 3.96
N GLU A 172 -4.73 17.98 2.68
CA GLU A 172 -3.78 17.07 2.02
C GLU A 172 -2.43 17.73 1.72
N PHE A 173 -2.35 19.07 1.76
CA PHE A 173 -1.15 19.81 1.45
C PHE A 173 -0.64 20.55 2.70
N SER A 174 0.59 20.28 3.10
CA SER A 174 1.23 21.07 4.16
C SER A 174 1.64 22.45 3.65
N GLU A 175 1.05 23.51 4.20
CA GLU A 175 1.46 24.88 3.91
C GLU A 175 2.74 25.31 4.62
N LYS A 176 3.34 24.44 5.45
CA LYS A 176 4.46 24.78 6.33
C LYS A 176 5.67 23.86 6.17
N PHE A 177 5.45 22.57 5.92
CA PHE A 177 6.51 21.57 5.92
C PHE A 177 6.58 20.84 4.59
N GLN A 178 7.75 20.29 4.24
CA GLN A 178 7.90 19.31 3.15
C GLN A 178 9.08 18.39 3.45
N TRP A 179 8.95 17.09 3.22
CA TRP A 179 10.14 16.24 3.16
C TRP A 179 10.99 16.60 1.93
N LEU A 180 12.32 16.55 2.08
CA LEU A 180 13.26 16.88 1.02
C LEU A 180 13.76 15.60 0.33
N PRO A 181 13.36 15.32 -0.92
CA PRO A 181 13.98 14.26 -1.70
C PRO A 181 15.41 14.62 -2.10
N THR A 182 16.23 13.59 -2.36
CA THR A 182 17.47 13.73 -3.15
C THR A 182 17.15 13.53 -4.64
N ASP A 183 17.83 14.28 -5.51
CA ASP A 183 17.74 14.08 -6.95
C ASP A 183 18.62 12.88 -7.36
N VAL A 184 18.08 12.01 -8.21
CA VAL A 184 18.71 10.75 -8.58
C VAL A 184 18.73 10.62 -10.09
N ASP A 185 19.90 10.41 -10.69
CA ASP A 185 20.00 10.07 -12.12
C ASP A 185 20.08 8.55 -12.27
N VAL A 186 19.27 8.00 -13.16
CA VAL A 186 19.34 6.60 -13.61
C VAL A 186 19.89 6.58 -15.03
N SER A 187 20.99 5.87 -15.27
CA SER A 187 21.57 5.71 -16.60
C SER A 187 20.69 4.83 -17.50
N ASP A 188 20.98 4.78 -18.80
CA ASP A 188 20.31 3.88 -19.74
C ASP A 188 20.59 2.39 -19.43
N ASP A 189 21.73 2.11 -18.78
CA ASP A 189 22.12 0.78 -18.29
C ASP A 189 21.48 0.45 -16.92
N GLY A 190 20.87 1.44 -16.26
CA GLY A 190 20.24 1.30 -14.96
C GLY A 190 21.17 1.52 -13.77
N ASP A 191 22.35 2.08 -13.98
CA ASP A 191 23.20 2.56 -12.88
C ASP A 191 22.57 3.80 -12.25
N VAL A 192 22.75 3.97 -10.94
CA VAL A 192 22.10 5.03 -10.18
C VAL A 192 23.16 5.95 -9.56
N ALA A 193 22.97 7.26 -9.69
CA ALA A 193 23.80 8.26 -9.05
C ALA A 193 22.92 9.28 -8.31
N PHE A 194 23.15 9.44 -7.00
CA PHE A 194 22.52 10.51 -6.22
C PHE A 194 23.28 11.80 -6.49
N ARG A 195 22.57 12.86 -6.88
CA ARG A 195 23.13 14.14 -7.35
C ARG A 195 23.21 15.21 -6.28
N SER A 196 22.41 15.08 -5.24
CA SER A 196 22.37 15.97 -4.10
C SER A 196 22.46 15.18 -2.80
N TYR A 197 22.73 15.86 -1.68
CA TYR A 197 22.85 15.18 -0.38
C TYR A 197 21.55 14.47 0.00
N VAL A 198 21.67 13.35 0.72
CA VAL A 198 20.52 12.69 1.34
C VAL A 198 20.25 13.38 2.67
N ASN A 199 19.02 13.82 2.90
CA ASN A 199 18.66 14.49 4.15
C ASN A 199 19.04 13.62 5.36
N ASN A 200 19.71 14.21 6.36
CA ASN A 200 20.25 13.54 7.55
C ASN A 200 21.45 12.60 7.35
N VAL A 201 22.02 12.51 6.14
CA VAL A 201 23.25 11.76 5.89
C VAL A 201 24.40 12.74 5.70
N HIS A 202 25.32 12.79 6.67
CA HIS A 202 26.51 13.62 6.58
C HIS A 202 27.45 13.08 5.48
N PRO A 203 27.85 13.90 4.50
CA PRO A 203 28.59 13.40 3.33
C PRO A 203 29.96 12.81 3.66
N GLU A 204 30.66 13.34 4.66
CA GLU A 204 31.98 12.82 5.08
C GLU A 204 31.86 11.72 6.16
N THR A 205 31.23 12.01 7.29
CA THR A 205 31.06 11.05 8.41
C THR A 205 30.31 9.78 7.99
N HIS A 206 29.32 9.90 7.10
CA HIS A 206 28.50 8.77 6.63
C HIS A 206 28.79 8.44 5.16
N HIS A 207 30.01 8.70 4.68
CA HIS A 207 30.38 8.51 3.25
C HIS A 207 30.11 7.08 2.74
N GLU A 208 30.36 6.05 3.56
CA GLU A 208 30.06 4.66 3.20
C GLU A 208 28.55 4.47 2.98
N LEU A 209 27.69 5.03 3.84
CA LEU A 209 26.25 4.95 3.65
C LEU A 209 25.82 5.70 2.40
N ALA A 210 26.32 6.93 2.21
CA ALA A 210 26.04 7.72 1.02
C ALA A 210 26.46 7.00 -0.28
N ALA A 211 27.54 6.21 -0.25
CA ALA A 211 28.01 5.41 -1.38
C ALA A 211 27.20 4.13 -1.62
N VAL A 212 26.58 3.55 -0.59
CA VAL A 212 25.78 2.30 -0.70
C VAL A 212 24.34 2.57 -1.15
N LEU A 213 23.76 3.71 -0.78
CA LEU A 213 22.36 4.03 -1.07
C LEU A 213 22.00 4.02 -2.58
N PRO A 214 22.81 4.59 -3.50
CA PRO A 214 22.54 4.53 -4.93
C PRO A 214 22.51 3.08 -5.46
N ASP A 215 23.48 2.26 -5.07
CA ASP A 215 23.56 0.85 -5.49
C ASP A 215 22.35 0.05 -4.97
N LEU A 216 21.91 0.31 -3.74
CA LEU A 216 20.73 -0.33 -3.16
C LEU A 216 19.46 0.10 -3.91
N PHE A 217 19.32 1.40 -4.21
CA PHE A 217 18.18 1.88 -5.00
C PHE A 217 18.15 1.28 -6.41
N ALA A 218 19.32 1.13 -7.06
CA ALA A 218 19.44 0.45 -8.35
C ALA A 218 18.91 -0.99 -8.31
N ARG A 219 19.19 -1.72 -7.22
CA ARG A 219 18.69 -3.09 -7.01
C ARG A 219 17.19 -3.13 -6.77
N VAL A 220 16.61 -2.15 -6.06
CA VAL A 220 15.16 -2.09 -5.77
C VAL A 220 14.34 -1.57 -6.96
N ARG A 221 14.94 -0.79 -7.87
CA ARG A 221 14.26 -0.16 -9.02
C ARG A 221 13.33 -1.09 -9.82
N PRO A 222 13.69 -2.34 -10.17
CA PRO A 222 12.79 -3.22 -10.93
C PRO A 222 11.45 -3.48 -10.22
N LEU A 223 11.44 -3.50 -8.88
CA LEU A 223 10.19 -3.62 -8.11
C LEU A 223 9.32 -2.37 -8.28
N LEU A 224 9.92 -1.18 -8.24
CA LEU A 224 9.21 0.09 -8.45
C LEU A 224 8.67 0.20 -9.88
N GLU A 225 9.43 -0.22 -10.88
CA GLU A 225 8.99 -0.26 -12.30
C GLU A 225 7.74 -1.14 -12.49
N ASN A 226 7.72 -2.31 -11.85
CA ASN A 226 6.56 -3.19 -11.87
C ASN A 226 5.35 -2.58 -11.14
N VAL A 227 5.56 -2.00 -9.96
CA VAL A 227 4.50 -1.29 -9.23
C VAL A 227 3.89 -0.16 -10.07
N LEU A 228 4.72 0.68 -10.68
CA LEU A 228 4.25 1.79 -11.51
C LEU A 228 3.55 1.30 -12.79
N THR A 229 3.95 0.15 -13.31
CA THR A 229 3.27 -0.50 -14.44
C THR A 229 1.88 -0.97 -14.02
N ASP A 230 1.77 -1.73 -12.92
CA ASP A 230 0.49 -2.21 -12.40
C ASP A 230 -0.45 -1.05 -12.02
N LEU A 231 0.11 0.06 -11.50
CA LEU A 231 -0.65 1.24 -11.15
C LEU A 231 -1.36 1.89 -12.36
N ARG A 232 -0.85 1.68 -13.58
CA ARG A 232 -1.48 2.12 -14.84
C ARG A 232 -2.35 1.06 -15.49
N HIS A 233 -2.25 -0.17 -15.02
CA HIS A 233 -2.94 -1.34 -15.53
C HIS A 233 -3.57 -2.10 -14.37
N PRO A 234 -4.52 -1.47 -13.64
CA PRO A 234 -5.12 -2.08 -12.46
C PRO A 234 -5.76 -3.41 -12.83
N ARG A 235 -5.59 -4.40 -11.94
CA ARG A 235 -6.10 -5.74 -12.18
C ARG A 235 -7.64 -5.74 -12.21
N PRO A 236 -8.28 -6.40 -13.18
CA PRO A 236 -9.73 -6.55 -13.20
C PRO A 236 -10.23 -7.37 -12.01
N LEU A 237 -11.53 -7.27 -11.74
CA LEU A 237 -12.20 -8.11 -10.76
C LEU A 237 -12.12 -9.60 -11.18
N ARG A 238 -12.02 -10.49 -10.18
CA ARG A 238 -12.07 -11.94 -10.42
C ARG A 238 -13.51 -12.43 -10.54
N ILE A 239 -14.42 -11.77 -9.82
CA ILE A 239 -15.85 -12.06 -9.81
C ILE A 239 -16.59 -10.73 -9.99
N GLU A 240 -17.26 -10.58 -11.12
CA GLU A 240 -18.19 -9.48 -11.38
C GLU A 240 -19.58 -9.88 -10.86
N ALA A 241 -20.12 -9.11 -9.92
CA ALA A 241 -21.50 -9.25 -9.48
C ALA A 241 -22.40 -8.27 -10.24
N ASP A 242 -23.68 -8.63 -10.42
CA ASP A 242 -24.71 -7.75 -10.99
C ASP A 242 -25.67 -7.30 -9.88
N PRO A 243 -25.49 -6.09 -9.33
CA PRO A 243 -26.32 -5.58 -8.23
C PRO A 243 -27.81 -5.43 -8.57
N TYR A 244 -28.17 -5.39 -9.85
CA TYR A 244 -29.56 -5.28 -10.31
C TYR A 244 -30.13 -6.63 -10.78
N GLY A 245 -29.32 -7.69 -10.76
CA GLY A 245 -29.68 -9.02 -11.24
C GLY A 245 -29.30 -10.16 -10.29
N TRP A 246 -28.81 -9.85 -9.07
CA TRP A 246 -28.40 -10.87 -8.12
C TRP A 246 -29.57 -11.51 -7.36
N TYR A 247 -30.79 -10.99 -7.45
CA TYR A 247 -31.96 -11.68 -6.90
C TYR A 247 -32.58 -12.59 -7.95
N ASP A 248 -33.11 -13.73 -7.51
CA ASP A 248 -33.76 -14.67 -8.42
C ASP A 248 -35.11 -14.13 -8.91
N ASP A 249 -35.68 -14.79 -9.93
CA ASP A 249 -37.00 -14.46 -10.50
C ASP A 249 -38.18 -14.76 -9.55
N SER A 250 -37.93 -14.92 -8.24
CA SER A 250 -38.98 -15.14 -7.24
C SER A 250 -39.74 -13.87 -6.86
N GLU A 251 -39.33 -12.71 -7.38
CA GLU A 251 -40.01 -11.43 -7.16
C GLU A 251 -41.51 -11.52 -7.50
N PRO A 252 -42.40 -11.17 -6.55
CA PRO A 252 -43.85 -11.15 -6.78
C PRO A 252 -44.22 -10.24 -7.96
N LYS A 253 -45.14 -10.71 -8.81
CA LYS A 253 -45.61 -9.94 -9.97
C LYS A 253 -46.81 -9.09 -9.61
N TYR A 254 -46.74 -7.81 -9.98
CA TYR A 254 -47.83 -6.87 -9.74
C TYR A 254 -49.14 -7.35 -10.41
N PRO A 255 -50.27 -7.38 -9.67
CA PRO A 255 -51.53 -7.84 -10.22
C PRO A 255 -52.08 -6.85 -11.26
N GLU A 256 -52.30 -7.29 -12.50
CA GLU A 256 -52.94 -6.45 -13.51
C GLU A 256 -54.45 -6.37 -13.29
N LYS A 257 -55.00 -5.16 -13.17
CA LYS A 257 -56.44 -4.95 -12.91
C LYS A 257 -57.35 -5.68 -13.92
N SER A 258 -56.95 -5.75 -15.19
CA SER A 258 -57.68 -6.45 -16.26
C SER A 258 -57.80 -7.97 -16.08
N ALA A 259 -56.98 -8.57 -15.22
CA ALA A 259 -57.00 -10.02 -14.96
C ALA A 259 -58.07 -10.44 -13.93
N TYR A 260 -58.75 -9.48 -13.28
CA TYR A 260 -59.69 -9.73 -12.20
C TYR A 260 -61.13 -9.39 -12.59
N ALA A 261 -62.08 -10.17 -12.05
CA ALA A 261 -63.50 -10.09 -12.42
C ALA A 261 -64.20 -8.82 -11.91
N ASP A 262 -63.74 -8.26 -10.80
CA ASP A 262 -64.27 -7.06 -10.17
C ASP A 262 -63.22 -6.33 -9.32
N ASP A 263 -63.58 -5.15 -8.82
CA ASP A 263 -62.70 -4.30 -8.01
C ASP A 263 -62.35 -4.91 -6.64
N GLU A 264 -63.21 -5.76 -6.07
CA GLU A 264 -62.94 -6.38 -4.76
C GLU A 264 -61.92 -7.51 -4.89
N ALA A 265 -62.02 -8.34 -5.94
CA ALA A 265 -61.03 -9.35 -6.29
C ALA A 265 -59.65 -8.71 -6.59
N TYR A 266 -59.63 -7.58 -7.29
CA TYR A 266 -58.39 -6.82 -7.52
C TYR A 266 -57.80 -6.27 -6.22
N LYS A 267 -58.60 -5.70 -5.31
CA LYS A 267 -58.11 -5.23 -4.01
C LYS A 267 -57.53 -6.36 -3.16
N ALA A 268 -58.18 -7.52 -3.11
CA ALA A 268 -57.67 -8.67 -2.38
C ALA A 268 -56.33 -9.17 -2.96
N ALA A 269 -56.21 -9.21 -4.29
CA ALA A 269 -54.96 -9.56 -4.96
C ALA A 269 -53.83 -8.54 -4.70
N ARG A 270 -54.17 -7.24 -4.60
CA ARG A 270 -53.20 -6.21 -4.19
C ARG A 270 -52.68 -6.44 -2.77
N ILE A 271 -53.55 -6.72 -1.81
CA ILE A 271 -53.13 -6.98 -0.42
C ILE A 271 -52.19 -8.19 -0.36
N ALA A 272 -52.55 -9.27 -1.04
CA ALA A 272 -51.70 -10.47 -1.10
C ALA A 272 -50.37 -10.21 -1.83
N TYR A 273 -50.36 -9.34 -2.85
CA TYR A 273 -49.14 -8.90 -3.51
C TYR A 273 -48.27 -8.06 -2.56
N ASP A 274 -48.85 -7.09 -1.85
CA ASP A 274 -48.11 -6.24 -0.92
C ASP A 274 -47.47 -7.10 0.19
N GLU A 275 -48.21 -8.07 0.78
CA GLU A 275 -47.67 -9.03 1.77
C GLU A 275 -46.55 -9.93 1.20
N ALA A 276 -46.71 -10.43 -0.03
CA ALA A 276 -45.69 -11.26 -0.67
C ALA A 276 -44.45 -10.45 -1.06
N GLN A 277 -44.63 -9.18 -1.45
CA GLN A 277 -43.53 -8.27 -1.78
C GLN A 277 -42.70 -7.94 -0.55
N ASP A 278 -43.35 -7.67 0.58
CA ASP A 278 -42.67 -7.43 1.87
C ASP A 278 -41.90 -8.69 2.30
N ASP A 279 -42.52 -9.88 2.26
CA ASP A 279 -41.85 -11.15 2.60
C ASP A 279 -40.65 -11.45 1.68
N TRP A 280 -40.80 -11.21 0.37
CA TRP A 280 -39.70 -11.35 -0.57
C TRP A 280 -38.57 -10.37 -0.27
N TRP A 281 -38.88 -9.09 -0.02
CA TRP A 281 -37.88 -8.05 0.26
C TRP A 281 -37.09 -8.34 1.55
N GLU A 282 -37.76 -8.80 2.61
CA GLU A 282 -37.12 -9.12 3.89
C GLU A 282 -36.28 -10.40 3.87
N ASN A 283 -36.59 -11.36 2.98
CA ASN A 283 -35.97 -12.69 2.97
C ASN A 283 -35.14 -13.01 1.72
N ARG A 284 -35.13 -12.14 0.71
CA ARG A 284 -34.31 -12.30 -0.51
C ARG A 284 -32.84 -12.39 -0.13
N ARG A 285 -32.09 -13.21 -0.89
CA ARG A 285 -30.63 -13.33 -0.74
C ARG A 285 -29.96 -13.18 -2.09
N PRO A 286 -28.87 -12.41 -2.18
CA PRO A 286 -28.17 -12.25 -3.44
C PRO A 286 -27.52 -13.56 -3.87
N VAL A 287 -27.75 -13.94 -5.12
CA VAL A 287 -27.08 -15.00 -5.84
C VAL A 287 -25.77 -14.46 -6.37
N ILE A 288 -24.74 -14.56 -5.54
CA ILE A 288 -23.38 -14.20 -5.97
C ILE A 288 -22.92 -15.23 -7.02
N PRO A 289 -22.39 -14.81 -8.17
CA PRO A 289 -21.82 -15.74 -9.14
C PRO A 289 -20.63 -16.49 -8.53
N ASP A 290 -20.43 -17.74 -8.96
CA ASP A 290 -19.22 -18.47 -8.64
C ASP A 290 -18.05 -17.99 -9.53
N ALA A 291 -16.82 -18.41 -9.23
CA ALA A 291 -15.66 -18.01 -10.02
C ALA A 291 -15.81 -18.47 -11.49
N PRO A 292 -15.56 -17.58 -12.47
CA PRO A 292 -15.54 -17.95 -13.88
C PRO A 292 -14.32 -18.83 -14.19
N ASP A 293 -14.20 -19.28 -15.44
CA ASP A 293 -12.92 -19.84 -15.89
C ASP A 293 -11.84 -18.74 -15.91
N PHE A 294 -10.64 -19.09 -15.43
CA PHE A 294 -9.55 -18.12 -15.33
C PHE A 294 -9.13 -17.64 -16.73
N THR A 295 -9.17 -16.32 -16.91
CA THR A 295 -8.58 -15.63 -18.06
C THR A 295 -7.41 -14.78 -17.56
N PRO A 296 -6.17 -15.01 -18.06
CA PRO A 296 -5.03 -14.20 -17.67
C PRO A 296 -5.28 -12.71 -17.97
N PRO A 297 -4.98 -11.79 -17.04
CA PRO A 297 -4.97 -10.37 -17.34
C PRO A 297 -4.05 -10.06 -18.53
N GLU A 298 -4.42 -9.05 -19.33
CA GLU A 298 -3.59 -8.59 -20.43
C GLU A 298 -2.24 -8.11 -19.89
N VAL A 299 -1.14 -8.70 -20.38
CA VAL A 299 0.21 -8.29 -19.98
C VAL A 299 0.55 -7.01 -20.73
N PRO A 300 0.89 -5.90 -20.03
CA PRO A 300 1.27 -4.67 -20.70
C PRO A 300 2.45 -4.90 -21.64
N GLY A 301 2.26 -4.50 -22.91
CA GLY A 301 3.34 -4.52 -23.91
C GLY A 301 4.52 -3.63 -23.49
N GLU A 302 5.68 -3.80 -24.11
CA GLU A 302 6.92 -3.12 -23.69
C GLU A 302 6.78 -1.59 -23.61
N SER A 303 6.02 -0.97 -24.52
CA SER A 303 5.79 0.48 -24.53
C SER A 303 4.86 0.98 -23.42
N ALA A 304 4.09 0.09 -22.79
CA ALA A 304 3.17 0.39 -21.70
C ALA A 304 3.83 0.21 -20.32
N ARG A 305 4.92 -0.57 -20.25
CA ARG A 305 5.73 -0.73 -19.03
C ARG A 305 6.41 0.57 -18.65
N THR A 306 6.44 0.86 -17.35
CA THR A 306 7.18 2.00 -16.84
C THR A 306 8.65 1.64 -16.72
N ASP A 307 9.50 2.30 -17.51
CA ASP A 307 10.96 2.22 -17.42
C ASP A 307 11.50 3.49 -16.76
N LEU A 308 12.23 3.30 -15.66
CA LEU A 308 12.83 4.39 -14.89
C LEU A 308 14.25 4.74 -15.37
N ARG A 309 14.84 3.97 -16.30
CA ARG A 309 16.17 4.24 -16.88
C ARG A 309 16.19 5.48 -17.75
N GLY A 310 17.37 6.12 -17.81
CA GLY A 310 17.61 7.36 -18.54
C GLY A 310 16.93 8.60 -17.92
N ARG A 311 16.30 8.47 -16.74
CA ARG A 311 15.51 9.53 -16.11
C ARG A 311 16.19 10.13 -14.90
N ARG A 312 15.85 11.38 -14.61
CA ARG A 312 16.04 11.99 -13.30
C ARG A 312 14.80 11.73 -12.45
N LEU A 313 15.02 11.22 -11.25
CA LEU A 313 14.02 10.88 -10.25
C LEU A 313 14.27 11.70 -8.98
N GLN A 314 13.30 11.68 -8.07
CA GLN A 314 13.39 12.25 -6.74
C GLN A 314 13.02 11.18 -5.72
N VAL A 315 13.90 10.96 -4.74
CA VAL A 315 13.75 9.86 -3.78
C VAL A 315 13.99 10.38 -2.37
N ILE A 316 13.09 10.05 -1.44
CA ILE A 316 13.27 10.32 -0.02
C ILE A 316 13.74 9.03 0.64
N VAL A 317 14.75 9.11 1.51
CA VAL A 317 15.36 7.96 2.19
C VAL A 317 14.96 7.95 3.65
N LYS A 318 14.59 6.78 4.18
CA LYS A 318 14.36 6.55 5.61
C LYS A 318 15.05 5.27 6.07
N LEU A 319 15.75 5.34 7.19
CA LEU A 319 16.33 4.19 7.88
C LEU A 319 15.79 4.17 9.31
N ALA A 320 15.29 3.02 9.73
CA ALA A 320 14.76 2.85 11.08
C ALA A 320 14.98 1.43 11.59
N THR A 321 15.11 1.31 12.90
CA THR A 321 15.19 0.04 13.61
C THR A 321 14.08 -0.04 14.64
N ILE A 322 13.35 -1.16 14.66
CA ILE A 322 12.48 -1.50 15.78
C ILE A 322 13.25 -2.42 16.72
N HIS A 323 13.32 -2.04 17.99
CA HIS A 323 13.94 -2.80 19.08
C HIS A 323 12.88 -3.39 20.01
N LEU A 324 13.09 -4.66 20.37
CA LEU A 324 12.36 -5.36 21.42
C LEU A 324 13.35 -5.79 22.50
N THR A 325 12.96 -5.64 23.76
CA THR A 325 13.75 -6.08 24.92
C THR A 325 12.93 -7.05 25.76
N PRO A 326 13.54 -7.82 26.67
CA PRO A 326 12.78 -8.65 27.61
C PRO A 326 11.72 -7.87 28.42
N GLU A 327 11.95 -6.58 28.68
CA GLU A 327 11.02 -5.69 29.39
C GLU A 327 9.91 -5.13 28.47
N LYS A 328 10.18 -5.00 27.17
CA LYS A 328 9.24 -4.56 26.13
C LYS A 328 9.25 -5.59 24.98
N PRO A 329 8.71 -6.81 25.21
CA PRO A 329 8.92 -7.95 24.31
C PRO A 329 8.01 -7.96 23.08
N GLU A 330 7.05 -7.02 23.01
CA GLU A 330 6.04 -6.94 21.95
C GLU A 330 6.03 -5.54 21.33
N TYR A 331 5.87 -5.51 20.01
CA TYR A 331 5.52 -4.32 19.24
C TYR A 331 4.06 -4.44 18.80
N ALA A 332 3.23 -3.48 19.19
CA ALA A 332 1.78 -3.53 18.98
C ALA A 332 1.35 -3.37 17.49
N GLY A 333 2.27 -2.93 16.63
CA GLY A 333 1.98 -2.57 15.24
C GLY A 333 1.94 -1.06 15.02
N GLY A 334 1.81 -0.67 13.75
CA GLY A 334 1.62 0.72 13.34
C GLY A 334 0.15 1.03 13.03
N SER A 335 -0.18 2.31 12.89
CA SER A 335 -1.47 2.75 12.35
C SER A 335 -1.54 2.54 10.83
N TRP A 336 -2.76 2.51 10.31
CA TRP A 336 -2.98 2.63 8.86
C TRP A 336 -2.59 4.03 8.40
N HIS A 337 -1.73 4.10 7.38
CA HIS A 337 -1.26 5.35 6.81
C HIS A 337 -0.82 5.18 5.35
N VAL A 338 -0.75 6.30 4.64
CA VAL A 338 -0.01 6.45 3.37
C VAL A 338 1.25 7.26 3.62
N GLU A 339 2.23 7.21 2.72
CA GLU A 339 3.47 7.96 2.87
C GLU A 339 3.33 9.40 2.37
N GLY A 340 3.69 10.34 3.25
CA GLY A 340 3.72 11.77 2.94
C GLY A 340 2.35 12.40 2.72
N MET A 341 2.39 13.61 2.18
CA MET A 341 1.29 14.50 1.86
C MET A 341 1.42 14.95 0.38
N MET A 342 0.46 15.72 -0.11
CA MET A 342 0.36 16.11 -1.53
C MET A 342 1.56 16.92 -2.04
N ASN A 343 2.23 17.66 -1.17
CA ASN A 343 3.49 18.37 -1.41
C ASN A 343 4.68 17.43 -1.66
N GLU A 344 4.69 16.21 -1.10
CA GLU A 344 5.74 15.21 -1.33
C GLU A 344 5.52 14.32 -2.56
N ARG A 345 4.26 14.19 -3.00
CA ARG A 345 3.88 13.43 -4.22
C ARG A 345 4.48 12.03 -4.30
N ILE A 346 4.54 11.31 -3.18
CA ILE A 346 5.08 9.95 -3.13
C ILE A 346 4.12 9.02 -3.88
N VAL A 347 4.60 8.40 -4.96
CA VAL A 347 3.82 7.48 -5.80
C VAL A 347 4.01 6.02 -5.37
N SER A 348 5.19 5.66 -4.88
CA SER A 348 5.52 4.30 -4.53
C SER A 348 6.60 4.24 -3.45
N THR A 349 6.55 3.18 -2.66
CA THR A 349 7.50 2.91 -1.59
C THR A 349 8.22 1.60 -1.88
N GLY A 350 9.55 1.60 -1.80
CA GLY A 350 10.40 0.41 -1.80
C GLY A 350 11.06 0.23 -0.44
N ILE A 351 10.95 -0.95 0.17
CA ILE A 351 11.52 -1.28 1.49
C ILE A 351 12.46 -2.47 1.35
N TYR A 352 13.62 -2.38 1.98
CA TYR A 352 14.53 -3.50 2.19
C TYR A 352 14.65 -3.81 3.69
N TYR A 353 14.20 -5.00 4.09
CA TYR A 353 14.31 -5.53 5.45
C TYR A 353 15.70 -6.14 5.65
N TRP A 354 16.72 -5.29 5.80
CA TRP A 354 18.10 -5.71 5.64
C TRP A 354 18.64 -6.60 6.78
N ASP A 355 18.05 -6.51 7.97
CA ASP A 355 18.45 -7.34 9.10
C ASP A 355 17.33 -7.48 10.11
N SER A 356 17.09 -8.68 10.61
CA SER A 356 16.10 -8.94 11.66
C SER A 356 16.50 -10.17 12.45
N GLU A 357 16.42 -10.09 13.77
CA GLU A 357 16.86 -11.15 14.67
C GLU A 357 15.92 -11.28 15.86
N ASN A 358 15.67 -12.52 16.27
CA ASN A 358 14.91 -12.86 17.48
C ASN A 358 13.50 -12.26 17.53
N ILE A 359 12.82 -12.15 16.39
CA ILE A 359 11.43 -11.69 16.30
C ILE A 359 10.54 -12.74 15.66
N THR A 360 9.28 -12.82 16.09
CA THR A 360 8.24 -13.57 15.39
C THR A 360 8.01 -12.97 14.00
N GLU A 361 7.21 -13.65 13.17
CA GLU A 361 6.90 -13.14 11.83
C GLU A 361 6.35 -11.71 11.89
N SER A 362 6.98 -10.81 11.14
CA SER A 362 6.50 -9.45 10.89
C SER A 362 5.80 -9.40 9.54
N ARG A 363 4.75 -8.57 9.42
CA ARG A 363 3.95 -8.43 8.21
C ARG A 363 3.62 -6.98 7.93
N LEU A 364 3.52 -6.64 6.64
CA LEU A 364 2.96 -5.37 6.17
C LEU A 364 1.58 -5.65 5.58
N SER A 365 0.53 -5.10 6.18
CA SER A 365 -0.86 -5.26 5.73
C SER A 365 -1.27 -4.11 4.82
N PHE A 366 -2.17 -4.38 3.88
CA PHE A 366 -2.63 -3.42 2.87
C PHE A 366 -4.16 -3.37 2.81
N ARG A 367 -4.72 -2.17 2.67
CA ARG A 367 -6.14 -1.93 2.34
C ARG A 367 -6.26 -0.88 1.23
N ALA A 368 -7.38 -0.89 0.53
CA ALA A 368 -7.72 0.11 -0.48
C ALA A 368 -9.03 0.81 -0.11
N ALA A 369 -9.08 2.12 -0.34
CA ALA A 369 -10.34 2.87 -0.39
C ALA A 369 -11.12 2.48 -1.64
N LEU A 370 -12.45 2.47 -1.53
CA LEU A 370 -13.32 2.01 -2.62
C LEU A 370 -14.16 3.13 -3.22
N ASP A 371 -14.55 2.95 -4.48
CA ASP A 371 -15.66 3.68 -5.06
C ASP A 371 -16.99 3.20 -4.44
N ASP A 372 -18.00 4.07 -4.47
CA ASP A 372 -19.35 3.69 -4.09
C ASP A 372 -19.83 2.53 -4.99
N PRO A 373 -20.25 1.38 -4.43
CA PRO A 373 -20.85 0.33 -5.23
C PRO A 373 -22.10 0.85 -5.92
N SER A 374 -22.35 0.40 -7.14
CA SER A 374 -23.68 0.53 -7.75
C SER A 374 -24.59 -0.54 -7.14
N TYR A 375 -25.82 -0.22 -6.75
CA TYR A 375 -26.79 -1.19 -6.22
C TYR A 375 -28.24 -0.68 -6.38
N GLU A 376 -29.21 -1.58 -6.19
CA GLU A 376 -30.63 -1.21 -6.13
C GLU A 376 -30.90 -0.36 -4.88
N GLN A 377 -31.67 0.73 -5.03
CA GLN A 377 -31.96 1.63 -3.91
C GLN A 377 -32.53 0.86 -2.71
N SER A 378 -31.98 1.14 -1.52
CA SER A 378 -32.34 0.47 -0.25
C SER A 378 -31.95 -1.01 -0.14
N ASP A 379 -31.10 -1.53 -1.03
CA ASP A 379 -30.62 -2.92 -0.99
C ASP A 379 -29.37 -3.11 -0.12
N ASP A 380 -29.49 -2.79 1.16
CA ASP A 380 -28.35 -2.80 2.08
C ASP A 380 -27.83 -4.22 2.34
N ASP A 381 -28.74 -5.20 2.42
CA ASP A 381 -28.40 -6.60 2.64
C ASP A 381 -27.66 -7.21 1.45
N GLY A 382 -28.03 -6.86 0.23
CA GLY A 382 -27.32 -7.28 -0.98
C GLY A 382 -25.85 -6.83 -0.96
N VAL A 383 -25.63 -5.54 -0.72
CA VAL A 383 -24.29 -4.94 -0.64
C VAL A 383 -23.45 -5.58 0.48
N ARG A 384 -24.03 -5.75 1.67
CA ARG A 384 -23.39 -6.39 2.83
C ARG A 384 -23.01 -7.84 2.54
N GLU A 385 -23.91 -8.63 1.96
CA GLU A 385 -23.65 -10.05 1.69
C GLU A 385 -22.66 -10.27 0.53
N VAL A 386 -22.65 -9.39 -0.48
CA VAL A 386 -21.77 -9.54 -1.65
C VAL A 386 -20.37 -8.96 -1.39
N TYR A 387 -20.29 -7.76 -0.82
CA TYR A 387 -19.04 -7.01 -0.67
C TYR A 387 -18.53 -6.91 0.77
N GLY A 388 -19.38 -7.17 1.76
CA GLY A 388 -19.06 -6.95 3.18
C GLY A 388 -18.97 -5.47 3.54
N LEU A 389 -19.71 -4.61 2.84
CA LEU A 389 -19.81 -3.19 3.11
C LEU A 389 -21.16 -2.94 3.81
N GLU A 390 -21.14 -2.25 4.93
CA GLU A 390 -22.34 -1.91 5.71
C GLU A 390 -22.60 -0.39 5.66
N ASN A 391 -23.88 -0.01 5.87
CA ASN A 391 -24.26 1.39 5.98
C ASN A 391 -23.49 2.06 7.13
N GLU A 392 -23.07 3.31 6.95
CA GLU A 392 -22.36 4.09 7.98
C GLU A 392 -21.00 3.49 8.38
N GLU A 393 -20.52 2.43 7.73
CA GLU A 393 -19.17 1.89 7.91
C GLU A 393 -18.16 2.46 6.91
N ALA A 394 -16.89 2.17 7.17
CA ALA A 394 -15.76 2.61 6.37
C ALA A 394 -15.76 1.99 4.96
N LEU A 395 -15.77 2.83 3.93
CA LEU A 395 -15.70 2.40 2.53
C LEU A 395 -14.27 1.98 2.10
N SER A 396 -13.76 0.91 2.72
CA SER A 396 -12.46 0.31 2.39
C SER A 396 -12.45 -1.20 2.53
N GLN A 397 -11.55 -1.87 1.81
CA GLN A 397 -11.35 -3.32 1.90
C GLN A 397 -9.89 -3.69 2.20
N VAL A 398 -9.70 -4.56 3.18
CA VAL A 398 -8.39 -5.17 3.46
C VAL A 398 -8.06 -6.18 2.35
N LEU A 399 -6.97 -5.93 1.63
CA LEU A 399 -6.55 -6.75 0.48
C LEU A 399 -5.65 -7.92 0.89
N GLY A 400 -4.98 -7.80 2.04
CA GLY A 400 -4.12 -8.86 2.58
C GLY A 400 -2.87 -8.31 3.24
N SER A 401 -1.83 -9.15 3.33
CA SER A 401 -0.55 -8.78 3.92
C SER A 401 0.61 -9.53 3.29
N ALA A 402 1.77 -8.91 3.23
CA ALA A 402 3.04 -9.54 2.84
C ALA A 402 3.88 -9.84 4.10
N SER A 403 4.49 -11.02 4.16
CA SER A 403 5.49 -11.35 5.18
C SER A 403 6.78 -10.57 4.91
N THR A 404 7.46 -10.12 5.97
CA THR A 404 8.64 -9.23 5.86
C THR A 404 9.86 -9.81 6.59
N PRO A 405 10.38 -10.97 6.16
CA PRO A 405 11.58 -11.57 6.74
C PRO A 405 12.84 -10.76 6.40
N ALA A 406 13.92 -11.01 7.14
CA ALA A 406 15.23 -10.45 6.82
C ALA A 406 15.67 -10.85 5.40
N GLY A 407 16.24 -9.90 4.66
CA GLY A 407 16.67 -10.06 3.28
C GLY A 407 15.62 -9.71 2.22
N ARG A 408 14.35 -9.50 2.59
CA ARG A 408 13.30 -9.19 1.60
C ARG A 408 13.34 -7.74 1.15
N CYS A 409 13.29 -7.54 -0.17
CA CYS A 409 12.86 -6.30 -0.80
C CYS A 409 11.36 -6.36 -1.12
N LEU A 410 10.64 -5.28 -0.88
CA LEU A 410 9.21 -5.14 -1.14
C LEU A 410 8.94 -3.76 -1.75
N ALA A 411 8.10 -3.67 -2.78
CA ALA A 411 7.62 -2.39 -3.29
C ALA A 411 6.11 -2.40 -3.48
N PHE A 412 5.47 -1.26 -3.25
CA PHE A 412 4.03 -1.08 -3.34
C PHE A 412 3.66 0.35 -3.74
N PRO A 413 2.49 0.58 -4.37
CA PRO A 413 2.03 1.91 -4.69
C PRO A 413 1.50 2.60 -3.43
N ASN A 414 1.71 3.91 -3.32
CA ASN A 414 1.26 4.70 -2.16
C ASN A 414 -0.27 4.83 -2.08
N MET A 415 -0.98 4.46 -3.15
CA MET A 415 -2.43 4.28 -3.19
C MET A 415 -2.94 3.18 -2.27
N LEU A 416 -2.10 2.20 -1.92
CA LEU A 416 -2.47 1.19 -0.94
C LEU A 416 -2.09 1.69 0.44
N GLN A 417 -3.10 1.92 1.27
CA GLN A 417 -2.84 2.23 2.66
C GLN A 417 -2.27 1.00 3.35
N HIS A 418 -1.23 1.20 4.14
CA HIS A 418 -0.50 0.11 4.78
C HIS A 418 -0.38 0.29 6.29
N ARG A 419 -0.15 -0.83 6.97
CA ARG A 419 0.26 -0.84 8.38
C ARG A 419 1.20 -1.99 8.68
N VAL A 420 2.14 -1.74 9.59
CA VAL A 420 2.99 -2.78 10.17
C VAL A 420 2.16 -3.57 11.18
N GLY A 421 2.09 -4.89 11.03
CA GLY A 421 1.42 -5.77 11.98
C GLY A 421 2.20 -5.95 13.28
N PRO A 422 1.55 -6.44 14.36
CA PRO A 422 2.22 -6.74 15.62
C PRO A 422 3.22 -7.89 15.46
N PHE A 423 4.28 -7.86 16.26
CA PHE A 423 5.24 -8.97 16.40
C PHE A 423 5.94 -8.88 17.76
N GLY A 424 6.51 -9.99 18.23
CA GLY A 424 7.21 -10.06 19.51
C GLY A 424 8.52 -10.82 19.43
N LEU A 425 9.16 -11.04 20.57
CA LEU A 425 10.37 -11.86 20.67
C LEU A 425 10.07 -13.35 20.45
N VAL A 426 10.96 -14.06 19.76
CA VAL A 426 10.91 -15.54 19.71
C VAL A 426 11.43 -16.13 21.01
N ASP A 427 12.60 -15.68 21.44
CA ASP A 427 13.15 -15.94 22.77
C ASP A 427 12.97 -14.67 23.62
N PRO A 428 12.01 -14.65 24.57
CA PRO A 428 11.71 -13.47 25.37
C PRO A 428 12.83 -13.09 26.36
N THR A 429 13.88 -13.92 26.50
CA THR A 429 15.02 -13.64 27.39
C THR A 429 16.13 -12.84 26.73
N ARG A 430 16.06 -12.66 25.40
CA ARG A 430 17.07 -11.97 24.60
C ARG A 430 16.43 -10.79 23.87
N PRO A 431 17.16 -9.69 23.63
CA PRO A 431 16.67 -8.63 22.77
C PRO A 431 16.48 -9.13 21.34
N GLY A 432 15.68 -8.41 20.57
CA GLY A 432 15.41 -8.65 19.16
C GLY A 432 15.22 -7.36 18.41
N TYR A 433 15.31 -7.41 17.08
CA TYR A 433 15.17 -6.22 16.26
C TYR A 433 14.68 -6.50 14.85
N ARG A 434 14.15 -5.44 14.21
CA ARG A 434 13.82 -5.38 12.78
C ARG A 434 14.38 -4.08 12.19
N LYS A 435 15.27 -4.18 11.20
CA LYS A 435 15.91 -3.01 10.56
C LYS A 435 15.48 -2.88 9.12
N ILE A 436 15.21 -1.64 8.70
CA ILE A 436 14.77 -1.34 7.33
C ILE A 436 15.53 -0.17 6.71
N VAL A 437 15.64 -0.21 5.38
CA VAL A 437 15.85 0.97 4.53
C VAL A 437 14.60 1.13 3.69
N ALA A 438 14.03 2.33 3.63
CA ALA A 438 12.89 2.66 2.79
C ALA A 438 13.26 3.80 1.82
N PHE A 439 12.80 3.66 0.58
CA PHE A 439 12.84 4.66 -0.47
C PHE A 439 11.42 5.04 -0.82
N PHE A 440 11.09 6.33 -0.66
CA PHE A 440 9.84 6.89 -1.12
C PHE A 440 10.09 7.57 -2.46
N LEU A 441 9.58 6.97 -3.53
CA LEU A 441 9.71 7.49 -4.89
C LEU A 441 8.66 8.59 -5.08
N VAL A 442 9.13 9.80 -5.37
CA VAL A 442 8.29 10.91 -5.82
C VAL A 442 7.84 10.64 -7.25
N ASP A 443 6.59 11.00 -7.58
CA ASP A 443 5.99 10.91 -8.92
C ASP A 443 6.98 11.38 -10.01
N PRO A 444 7.52 10.46 -10.85
CA PRO A 444 8.53 10.78 -11.86
C PRO A 444 8.07 11.74 -12.97
N SER A 445 6.77 12.05 -13.05
CA SER A 445 6.23 13.02 -14.01
C SER A 445 6.34 14.47 -13.52
N GLN A 446 6.66 14.68 -12.24
CA GLN A 446 6.74 16.00 -11.60
C GLN A 446 8.09 16.19 -10.90
N THR A 447 8.44 17.44 -10.64
CA THR A 447 9.64 17.79 -9.86
C THR A 447 9.23 18.72 -8.74
N ILE A 448 9.49 18.32 -7.50
CA ILE A 448 9.27 19.11 -6.29
C ILE A 448 10.59 19.72 -5.81
N VAL A 449 10.53 20.58 -4.78
CA VAL A 449 11.74 21.14 -4.17
C VAL A 449 12.55 20.04 -3.49
N SER A 450 13.84 19.95 -3.80
CA SER A 450 14.73 18.89 -3.33
C SER A 450 15.98 19.43 -2.64
N THR A 451 16.86 18.52 -2.22
CA THR A 451 18.18 18.87 -1.69
C THR A 451 19.13 19.47 -2.74
N SER A 452 18.76 19.50 -4.03
CA SER A 452 19.46 20.31 -5.05
C SER A 452 19.11 21.79 -4.98
N ASP A 453 17.92 22.12 -4.46
CA ASP A 453 17.42 23.48 -4.34
C ASP A 453 17.73 24.11 -2.98
N VAL A 454 17.79 23.27 -1.95
CA VAL A 454 17.95 23.67 -0.56
C VAL A 454 19.29 23.14 -0.05
N PRO A 455 20.27 24.00 0.25
CA PRO A 455 21.54 23.58 0.83
C PRO A 455 21.35 22.82 2.16
N PRO A 456 22.36 22.07 2.63
CA PRO A 456 22.25 21.36 3.90
C PRO A 456 21.86 22.28 5.05
N GLN A 457 20.81 21.88 5.77
CA GLN A 457 20.23 22.65 6.88
C GLN A 457 20.83 22.27 8.24
N GLN A 458 21.57 21.17 8.27
CA GLN A 458 22.13 20.59 9.48
C GLN A 458 23.24 21.47 10.09
N PRO A 459 23.44 21.46 11.43
CA PRO A 459 24.38 22.35 12.13
C PRO A 459 25.85 22.24 11.70
N TRP A 460 26.24 21.14 11.05
CA TRP A 460 27.59 20.94 10.54
C TRP A 460 27.87 21.74 9.27
N SER A 461 26.84 22.28 8.61
CA SER A 461 26.97 23.04 7.36
C SER A 461 27.01 24.54 7.61
N ASP A 462 27.87 25.25 6.88
CA ASP A 462 27.91 26.72 6.85
C ASP A 462 26.60 27.33 6.31
N THR A 463 25.78 26.54 5.62
CA THR A 463 24.46 26.93 5.10
C THR A 463 23.31 26.59 6.05
N SER A 464 23.60 26.17 7.28
CA SER A 464 22.57 25.77 8.25
C SER A 464 21.56 26.89 8.48
N THR A 465 20.28 26.53 8.42
CA THR A 465 19.14 27.43 8.59
C THR A 465 18.45 27.24 9.94
N MET A 466 18.79 26.17 10.68
CA MET A 466 18.18 25.81 11.95
C MET A 466 19.12 25.01 12.84
N THR A 467 18.99 25.17 14.16
CA THR A 467 19.69 24.32 15.13
C THR A 467 19.06 22.92 15.19
N LEU A 468 19.75 21.96 15.82
CA LEU A 468 19.19 20.64 16.07
C LEU A 468 17.93 20.69 16.97
N GLU A 469 17.91 21.59 17.95
CA GLU A 469 16.75 21.81 18.81
C GLU A 469 15.55 22.32 18.01
N GLN A 470 15.76 23.33 17.15
CA GLN A 470 14.71 23.83 16.25
C GLN A 470 14.24 22.73 15.28
N ALA A 471 15.14 21.93 14.73
CA ALA A 471 14.77 20.83 13.84
C ALA A 471 13.91 19.76 14.55
N ARG A 472 14.19 19.48 15.83
CA ARG A 472 13.37 18.59 16.67
C ARG A 472 12.00 19.20 16.96
N ASP A 473 11.93 20.49 17.27
CA ASP A 473 10.67 21.21 17.47
C ASP A 473 9.80 21.24 16.19
N TYR A 474 10.42 21.47 15.04
CA TYR A 474 9.73 21.42 13.75
C TYR A 474 9.26 20.02 13.41
N ARG A 475 10.07 18.99 13.70
CA ARG A 475 9.64 17.60 13.56
C ARG A 475 8.41 17.32 14.41
N GLU A 476 8.38 17.73 15.68
CA GLU A 476 7.20 17.53 16.53
C GLU A 476 5.96 18.21 15.96
N GLN A 477 6.10 19.44 15.47
CA GLN A 477 5.00 20.16 14.80
C GLN A 477 4.52 19.42 13.55
N LEU A 478 5.45 18.95 12.71
CA LEU A 478 5.15 18.15 11.54
C LEU A 478 4.47 16.81 11.91
N MET A 479 4.89 16.14 12.99
CA MET A 479 4.24 14.91 13.45
C MET A 479 2.83 15.16 13.97
N ARG A 480 2.58 16.29 14.64
CA ARG A 480 1.23 16.69 15.05
C ARG A 480 0.35 16.99 13.83
N GLU A 481 0.87 17.75 12.87
CA GLU A 481 0.18 18.04 11.61
C GLU A 481 -0.13 16.76 10.82
N ARG A 482 0.83 15.84 10.71
CA ARG A 482 0.64 14.56 10.05
C ARG A 482 -0.33 13.65 10.78
N LYS A 483 -0.39 13.70 12.10
CA LYS A 483 -1.40 12.96 12.85
C LYS A 483 -2.80 13.47 12.48
N PHE A 484 -3.01 14.79 12.49
CA PHE A 484 -4.25 15.39 12.04
C PHE A 484 -4.57 15.03 10.58
N PHE A 485 -3.59 15.12 9.67
CA PHE A 485 -3.74 14.68 8.30
C PHE A 485 -4.12 13.20 8.20
N VAL A 486 -3.47 12.29 8.93
CA VAL A 486 -3.78 10.85 8.90
C VAL A 486 -5.19 10.60 9.39
N ASP A 487 -5.61 11.26 10.48
CA ASP A 487 -6.94 11.14 11.05
C ASP A 487 -8.00 11.64 10.02
N GLU A 488 -7.84 12.86 9.49
CA GLU A 488 -8.75 13.42 8.47
C GLU A 488 -8.72 12.65 7.15
N HIS A 489 -7.55 12.21 6.68
CA HIS A 489 -7.43 11.46 5.43
C HIS A 489 -8.01 10.05 5.55
N ASN A 490 -7.88 9.42 6.73
CA ASN A 490 -8.61 8.20 7.03
C ASN A 490 -10.11 8.47 6.92
N GLU A 491 -10.64 9.43 7.68
CA GLU A 491 -12.07 9.80 7.67
C GLU A 491 -12.59 10.13 6.27
N GLN A 492 -11.87 10.92 5.48
CA GLN A 492 -12.34 11.46 4.20
C GLN A 492 -12.13 10.51 3.00
N VAL A 493 -11.26 9.50 3.11
CA VAL A 493 -10.90 8.62 1.98
C VAL A 493 -11.11 7.14 2.28
N TYR A 494 -10.68 6.64 3.45
CA TYR A 494 -10.69 5.21 3.78
C TYR A 494 -11.82 4.80 4.73
N GLU A 495 -12.34 5.77 5.48
CA GLU A 495 -13.41 5.66 6.48
C GLU A 495 -14.57 6.57 6.12
N ARG A 496 -14.63 7.01 4.85
CA ARG A 496 -15.75 7.76 4.30
C ARG A 496 -17.00 6.95 4.58
N GLU A 497 -17.88 7.50 5.40
CA GLU A 497 -19.16 6.89 5.73
C GLU A 497 -19.93 6.69 4.43
N PHE A 498 -20.24 5.43 4.15
CA PHE A 498 -21.03 5.06 3.00
C PHE A 498 -22.51 5.10 3.40
N TYR A 499 -23.27 6.02 2.80
CA TYR A 499 -24.70 6.19 3.06
C TYR A 499 -25.50 5.50 1.96
N LEU A 500 -26.14 4.38 2.30
CA LEU A 500 -26.91 3.58 1.36
C LEU A 500 -28.21 4.24 0.87
N CYS A 501 -28.49 5.48 1.30
CA CYS A 501 -29.75 6.20 1.10
C CYS A 501 -29.73 7.33 0.03
N GLU A 502 -28.58 7.68 -0.58
CA GLU A 502 -28.46 8.89 -1.42
C GLU A 502 -28.00 8.66 -2.87
N HIS A 503 -28.51 7.62 -3.55
CA HIS A 503 -28.31 7.44 -5.00
C HIS A 503 -29.61 7.41 -5.79
#